data_AF-A0A367HI42-F1
#
_entry.id   AF-A0A367HI42-F1
#
_cell.length_a   1.000
_cell.length_b   1.000
_cell.length_c   1.000
_cell.angle_alpha   90.00
_cell.angle_beta   90.00
_cell.angle_gamma   90.00
#
_symmetry.space_group_name_H-M   'P 1'
#
loop_
_entity.id
_entity.type
_entity.pdbx_description
1 polymer ?
#
loop_
_entity_poly.entity_id
_entity_poly.type
_entity_poly.pdbx_seq_one_letter_code
_entity_poly.pdbx_strand_id
1 'polypeptide(L)'
;MDTQTGEVNLDWIPLSGFHLRKAGVEFDAVRIDGDAGRCVADVMEELTGGDPGPIVADAAGRRAVYFLVPPRSTSHRSWPACAVPFNSAPGKVSYVPVPAIGGRTWPLSWWCLPSGPDRFVHTPLLCSVVRQLR
;
A
#
# COMPACT_ATOMS: atom_id res chain seq x y z
N MET A 1 -7.84 -29.55 22.22
CA MET A 1 -8.23 -28.83 21.00
C MET A 1 -7.76 -27.41 21.22
N ASP A 2 -6.54 -27.12 20.79
CA ASP A 2 -5.97 -25.78 20.94
C ASP A 2 -6.32 -25.01 19.68
N THR A 3 -7.23 -24.05 19.84
CA THR A 3 -7.58 -23.08 18.80
C THR A 3 -6.36 -22.20 18.61
N GLN A 4 -5.50 -22.59 17.67
CA GLN A 4 -4.39 -21.78 17.20
C GLN A 4 -5.00 -20.64 16.37
N THR A 5 -5.43 -19.60 17.07
CA THR A 5 -5.74 -18.28 16.49
C THR A 5 -4.49 -17.89 15.71
N GLY A 6 -4.54 -17.99 14.38
CA GLY A 6 -3.43 -17.65 13.51
C GLY A 6 -2.98 -16.24 13.84
N GLU A 7 -1.84 -16.13 14.51
CA GLU A 7 -1.25 -14.85 14.87
C GLU A 7 -1.00 -14.10 13.56
N VAL A 8 -1.70 -12.98 13.38
CA VAL A 8 -1.62 -12.16 12.17
C VAL A 8 -0.21 -11.59 12.13
N ASN A 9 0.70 -12.25 11.40
CA ASN A 9 2.10 -11.82 11.31
C ASN A 9 2.17 -10.54 10.48
N LEU A 10 2.20 -9.41 11.19
CA LEU A 10 2.41 -8.06 10.68
C LEU A 10 3.76 -7.52 11.16
N ASP A 11 4.78 -8.38 11.30
CA ASP A 11 6.12 -8.02 11.81
C ASP A 11 6.83 -6.96 10.93
N TRP A 12 6.34 -6.77 9.71
CA TRP A 12 6.78 -5.74 8.80
C TRP A 12 6.25 -4.34 9.13
N ILE A 13 5.23 -4.22 9.98
CA ILE A 13 4.77 -2.93 10.50
C ILE A 13 5.64 -2.57 11.70
N PRO A 14 6.26 -1.37 11.74
CA PRO A 14 7.08 -0.98 12.87
C PRO A 14 6.23 -0.77 14.12
N LEU A 15 6.82 -1.03 15.29
CA LEU A 15 6.18 -0.78 16.59
C LEU A 15 6.03 0.72 16.91
N SER A 16 6.89 1.58 16.34
CA SER A 16 6.83 3.03 16.53
C SER A 16 7.42 3.79 15.34
N GLY A 17 7.01 5.05 15.16
CA GLY A 17 7.51 5.91 14.09
C GLY A 17 7.13 5.40 12.70
N PHE A 18 8.04 5.51 11.74
CA PHE A 18 7.89 4.91 10.42
C PHE A 18 9.23 4.33 9.97
N HIS A 19 9.20 3.18 9.29
CA HIS A 19 10.40 2.52 8.77
C HIS A 19 10.30 2.36 7.26
N LEU A 20 11.45 2.34 6.59
CA LEU A 20 11.52 1.98 5.17
C LEU A 20 11.51 0.45 5.04
N ARG A 21 10.57 -0.08 4.26
CA ARG A 21 10.51 -1.50 3.91
C ARG A 21 10.87 -1.71 2.45
N LYS A 22 11.66 -2.75 2.17
CA LYS A 22 12.08 -3.09 0.81
C LYS A 22 10.88 -3.68 0.06
N ALA A 23 10.56 -3.11 -1.09
CA ALA A 23 9.53 -3.65 -1.97
C ALA A 23 9.93 -5.01 -2.56
N GLY A 24 8.95 -5.88 -2.77
CA GLY A 24 9.10 -7.24 -3.26
C GLY A 24 9.57 -8.27 -2.22
N VAL A 25 9.59 -7.91 -0.93
CA VAL A 25 9.76 -8.85 0.19
C VAL A 25 8.38 -9.25 0.70
N GLU A 26 7.76 -8.41 1.54
CA GLU A 26 6.43 -8.64 2.10
C GLU A 26 5.34 -8.16 1.15
N PHE A 27 5.61 -7.09 0.42
CA PHE A 27 4.68 -6.44 -0.50
C PHE A 27 5.43 -5.71 -1.61
N ASP A 28 4.74 -5.49 -2.72
CA ASP A 28 5.06 -4.44 -3.67
C ASP A 28 4.25 -3.18 -3.30
N ALA A 29 4.55 -2.03 -3.90
CA ALA A 29 3.67 -0.88 -3.78
C ALA A 29 3.47 -0.16 -5.11
N VAL A 30 2.40 0.62 -5.19
CA VAL A 30 2.16 1.57 -6.27
C VAL A 30 2.04 2.95 -5.65
N ARG A 31 2.89 3.87 -6.10
CA ARG A 31 2.89 5.25 -5.65
C ARG A 31 2.11 6.12 -6.62
N ILE A 32 1.17 6.92 -6.11
CA ILE A 32 0.45 7.95 -6.88
C ILE A 32 0.56 9.26 -6.10
N ASP A 33 0.99 10.32 -6.78
CA ASP A 33 1.29 11.59 -6.14
C ASP A 33 0.04 12.49 -6.06
N GLY A 34 -0.07 13.24 -4.96
CA GLY A 34 -1.04 14.32 -4.79
C GLY A 34 -2.51 13.88 -4.79
N ASP A 35 -3.36 14.75 -5.34
CA ASP A 35 -4.82 14.64 -5.30
C ASP A 35 -5.35 13.42 -6.05
N ALA A 36 -4.67 13.04 -7.14
CA ALA A 36 -4.97 11.82 -7.87
C ALA A 36 -4.84 10.58 -6.96
N GLY A 37 -3.79 10.51 -6.14
CA GLY A 37 -3.58 9.40 -5.21
C GLY A 37 -4.69 9.29 -4.17
N ARG A 38 -5.16 10.43 -3.65
CA ARG A 38 -6.28 10.46 -2.68
C ARG A 38 -7.59 10.03 -3.32
N CYS A 39 -7.88 10.54 -4.52
CA CYS A 39 -9.06 10.14 -5.28
C CYS A 39 -9.06 8.63 -5.59
N VAL A 40 -7.92 8.04 -5.95
CA VAL A 40 -7.81 6.57 -6.08
C VAL A 40 -8.10 5.87 -4.75
N ALA A 41 -7.59 6.38 -3.63
CA ALA A 41 -7.85 5.76 -2.32
C ALA A 41 -9.34 5.77 -1.97
N ASP A 42 -10.02 6.90 -2.14
CA ASP A 42 -11.47 7.03 -1.94
C ASP A 42 -12.27 6.03 -2.81
N VAL A 43 -11.96 5.98 -4.11
CA VAL A 43 -12.65 5.07 -5.05
C VAL A 43 -12.36 3.60 -4.71
N MET A 44 -11.13 3.28 -4.30
CA MET A 44 -10.79 1.93 -3.87
C MET A 44 -11.58 1.53 -2.64
N GLU A 45 -11.69 2.39 -1.62
CA GLU A 45 -12.52 2.12 -0.44
C GLU A 45 -13.98 1.86 -0.81
N GLU A 46 -14.57 2.70 -1.67
CA GLU A 46 -15.96 2.53 -2.12
C GLU A 46 -16.17 1.19 -2.82
N LEU A 47 -15.30 0.85 -3.78
CA LEU A 47 -15.42 -0.37 -4.58
C LEU A 47 -15.17 -1.66 -3.78
N THR A 48 -14.48 -1.58 -2.64
CA THR A 48 -14.18 -2.72 -1.77
C THR A 48 -15.02 -2.74 -0.49
N GLY A 49 -16.06 -1.90 -0.39
CA GLY A 49 -16.91 -1.87 0.80
C GLY A 49 -16.17 -1.47 2.09
N GLY A 50 -15.18 -0.57 1.97
CA GLY A 50 -14.39 -0.05 3.08
C GLY A 50 -13.13 -0.85 3.44
N ASP A 51 -12.84 -1.97 2.75
CA ASP A 51 -11.62 -2.77 2.98
C ASP A 51 -10.77 -2.92 1.70
N PRO A 52 -10.14 -1.83 1.22
CA PRO A 52 -9.31 -1.87 0.02
C PRO A 52 -7.97 -2.56 0.24
N GLY A 53 -7.65 -2.92 1.48
CA GLY A 53 -6.32 -3.31 1.92
C GLY A 53 -5.44 -2.10 2.32
N PRO A 54 -4.19 -2.35 2.73
CA PRO A 54 -3.31 -1.34 3.30
C PRO A 54 -2.94 -0.23 2.31
N ILE A 55 -3.24 1.01 2.71
CA ILE A 55 -2.90 2.23 1.98
C ILE A 55 -2.19 3.17 2.95
N VAL A 56 -0.99 3.61 2.58
CA VAL A 56 -0.22 4.61 3.32
C VAL A 56 -0.35 5.96 2.63
N ALA A 57 -0.62 7.00 3.40
CA ALA A 57 -0.68 8.37 2.91
C ALA A 57 0.21 9.30 3.75
N ASP A 58 0.50 10.47 3.19
CA ASP A 58 1.01 11.59 3.97
C ASP A 58 -0.11 12.24 4.78
N ALA A 59 0.13 12.41 6.07
CA ALA A 59 -0.78 13.04 7.02
C ALA A 59 -1.03 14.52 6.71
N ALA A 60 -0.12 15.19 5.98
CA ALA A 60 -0.32 16.55 5.50
C ALA A 60 -1.06 16.62 4.14
N GLY A 61 -1.42 15.47 3.54
CA GLY A 61 -2.18 15.39 2.30
C GLY A 61 -1.48 15.94 1.06
N ARG A 62 -0.19 16.30 1.12
CA ARG A 62 0.54 16.97 0.03
C ARG A 62 1.55 16.08 -0.68
N ARG A 63 1.73 14.84 -0.22
CA ARG A 63 2.65 13.87 -0.81
C ARG A 63 1.91 12.66 -1.36
N ALA A 64 2.70 11.67 -1.73
CA ALA A 64 2.28 10.44 -2.35
C ALA A 64 1.40 9.56 -1.46
N VAL A 65 0.48 8.86 -2.11
CA VAL A 65 -0.27 7.72 -1.58
C VAL A 65 0.38 6.43 -2.09
N TYR A 66 0.62 5.49 -1.19
CA TYR A 66 1.20 4.18 -1.49
C TYR A 66 0.16 3.10 -1.25
N PHE A 67 -0.22 2.41 -2.32
CA PHE A 67 -1.08 1.25 -2.29
C PHE A 67 -0.21 0.01 -2.13
N LEU A 68 -0.32 -0.68 -0.99
CA LEU A 68 0.49 -1.89 -0.76
C LEU A 68 -0.23 -3.08 -1.39
N VAL A 69 0.44 -3.70 -2.35
CA VAL A 69 -0.11 -4.79 -3.17
C VAL A 69 0.72 -6.06 -2.96
N PRO A 70 0.21 -7.26 -3.29
CA PRO A 70 0.97 -8.48 -3.12
C PRO A 70 2.35 -8.42 -3.80
N PRO A 71 3.40 -9.02 -3.23
CA PRO A 71 4.74 -8.99 -3.81
C PRO A 71 4.72 -9.60 -5.22
N ARG A 72 5.51 -9.01 -6.14
CA ARG A 72 5.60 -9.39 -7.57
C ARG A 72 4.32 -9.15 -8.38
N SER A 73 3.25 -8.60 -7.81
CA SER A 73 2.00 -8.39 -8.55
C SER A 73 2.07 -7.24 -9.56
N THR A 74 3.08 -6.37 -9.43
CA THR A 74 3.24 -5.17 -10.26
C THR A 74 4.10 -5.38 -11.51
N SER A 75 4.93 -6.43 -11.57
CA SER A 75 5.99 -6.60 -12.58
C SER A 75 5.50 -6.93 -14.00
N HIS A 76 4.30 -7.48 -14.14
CA HIS A 76 3.74 -7.93 -15.43
C HIS A 76 2.61 -7.03 -15.94
N ARG A 77 2.54 -5.77 -15.47
CA ARG A 77 1.46 -4.84 -15.81
C ARG A 77 2.01 -3.51 -16.29
N SER A 78 1.44 -3.01 -17.38
CA SER A 78 1.68 -1.63 -17.84
C SER A 78 0.87 -0.67 -16.97
N TRP A 79 1.57 0.09 -16.13
CA TRP A 79 0.97 1.11 -15.28
C TRP A 79 0.78 2.43 -16.04
N PRO A 80 -0.32 3.17 -15.78
CA PRO A 80 -0.45 4.55 -16.26
C PRO A 80 0.68 5.44 -15.74
N ALA A 81 1.01 6.51 -16.47
CA ALA A 81 2.15 7.37 -16.16
C ALA A 81 2.12 8.00 -14.75
N CYS A 82 0.92 8.22 -14.19
CA CYS A 82 0.74 8.75 -12.84
C CYS A 82 0.96 7.72 -11.72
N ALA A 83 1.07 6.43 -12.04
CA ALA A 83 1.27 5.35 -11.08
C ALA A 83 2.67 4.74 -11.22
N VAL A 84 3.46 4.88 -10.17
CA VAL A 84 4.85 4.42 -10.13
C VAL A 84 4.94 3.12 -9.33
N PRO A 85 5.21 1.96 -9.94
CA PRO A 85 5.36 0.70 -9.21
C PRO A 85 6.72 0.63 -8.50
N PHE A 86 6.69 0.18 -7.24
CA PHE A 86 7.81 -0.13 -6.36
C PHE A 86 7.84 -1.64 -6.16
N ASN A 87 8.87 -2.31 -6.67
CA ASN A 87 9.03 -3.76 -6.65
C ASN A 87 10.51 -4.15 -6.69
N SER A 88 10.76 -5.46 -6.69
CA SER A 88 12.10 -6.08 -6.75
C SER A 88 12.48 -6.56 -8.16
N ALA A 89 12.03 -5.87 -9.21
CA ALA A 89 12.43 -6.20 -10.58
C ALA A 89 13.96 -6.25 -10.75
N PRO A 90 14.51 -7.07 -11.67
CA PRO A 90 15.96 -7.21 -11.85
C PRO A 90 16.66 -5.85 -11.99
N GLY A 91 17.69 -5.61 -11.18
CA GLY A 91 18.46 -4.36 -11.17
C GLY A 91 17.79 -3.17 -10.47
N LYS A 92 16.60 -3.34 -9.87
CA LYS A 92 15.87 -2.29 -9.15
C LYS A 92 15.77 -2.62 -7.65
N VAL A 93 16.06 -1.63 -6.81
CA VAL A 93 15.76 -1.67 -5.38
C VAL A 93 14.90 -0.46 -5.05
N SER A 94 13.75 -0.71 -4.45
CA SER A 94 12.80 0.34 -4.06
C SER A 94 12.42 0.15 -2.59
N TYR A 95 12.22 1.27 -1.89
CA TYR A 95 11.80 1.27 -0.50
C TYR A 95 10.47 2.03 -0.36
N VAL A 96 9.59 1.51 0.48
CA VAL A 96 8.28 2.05 0.76
C VAL A 96 8.24 2.46 2.23
N PRO A 97 7.83 3.68 2.55
CA PRO A 97 7.70 4.10 3.93
C PRO A 97 6.46 3.48 4.56
N VAL A 98 6.61 2.84 5.71
CA VAL A 98 5.54 2.17 6.45
C VAL A 98 5.43 2.80 7.84
N PRO A 99 4.32 3.45 8.19
CA PRO A 99 4.08 3.97 9.53
C PRO A 99 3.70 2.82 10.50
N ALA A 100 3.98 3.02 11.78
CA ALA A 100 3.43 2.18 12.83
C ALA A 100 1.89 2.26 12.84
N ILE A 101 1.21 1.28 13.45
CA ILE A 101 -0.27 1.32 13.59
C ILE A 101 -0.72 2.49 14.47
N GLY A 102 0.10 2.87 15.46
CA GLY A 102 -0.21 3.95 16.38
C GLY A 102 1.01 4.77 16.79
N GLY A 103 0.77 5.79 17.61
CA GLY A 103 1.81 6.71 18.07
C GLY A 103 2.14 7.81 17.06
N ARG A 104 3.31 8.44 17.22
CA ARG A 104 3.73 9.57 16.39
C ARG A 104 4.41 9.05 15.11
N THR A 105 3.64 8.96 14.03
CA THR A 105 4.10 8.46 12.73
C THR A 105 4.30 9.57 11.68
N TRP A 106 4.13 10.84 12.08
CA TRP A 106 4.27 12.00 11.20
C TRP A 106 5.61 11.96 10.43
N PRO A 107 5.62 12.23 9.12
CA PRO A 107 4.53 12.77 8.30
C PRO A 107 3.59 11.72 7.69
N LEU A 108 3.62 10.46 8.12
CA LEU A 108 2.87 9.37 7.49
C LEU A 108 1.71 8.90 8.36
N SER A 109 0.64 8.45 7.70
CA SER A 109 -0.50 7.81 8.33
C SER A 109 -1.00 6.66 7.47
N TRP A 110 -1.69 5.74 8.11
CA TRP A 110 -2.53 4.79 7.38
C TRP A 110 -3.76 5.54 6.89
N TRP A 111 -4.03 5.44 5.60
CA TRP A 111 -5.33 5.76 5.04
C TRP A 111 -6.29 4.61 5.33
N CYS A 112 -5.86 3.39 4.98
CA CYS A 112 -6.52 2.15 5.37
C CYS A 112 -5.48 1.22 6.00
N LEU A 113 -5.81 0.64 7.16
CA LEU A 113 -4.94 -0.30 7.88
C LEU A 113 -4.96 -1.68 7.20
N PRO A 114 -3.88 -2.47 7.33
CA PRO A 114 -3.93 -3.89 6.98
C PRO A 114 -4.99 -4.61 7.82
N SER A 115 -5.93 -5.30 7.17
CA SER A 115 -6.98 -6.09 7.82
C SER A 115 -6.60 -7.56 8.04
N GLY A 116 -5.45 -8.00 7.52
CA GLY A 116 -4.90 -9.35 7.67
C GLY A 116 -3.58 -9.53 6.89
N PRO A 117 -2.87 -10.66 7.08
CA PRO A 117 -1.53 -10.87 6.51
C PRO A 117 -1.49 -10.93 4.98
N ASP A 118 -2.57 -11.39 4.34
CA ASP A 118 -2.67 -11.49 2.87
C ASP A 118 -3.73 -10.55 2.27
N ARG A 119 -4.22 -9.58 3.06
CA ARG A 119 -5.27 -8.64 2.66
C ARG A 119 -4.69 -7.38 2.05
N PHE A 120 -3.93 -7.56 0.98
CA PHE A 120 -3.33 -6.46 0.22
C PHE A 120 -4.31 -5.82 -0.77
N VAL A 121 -3.96 -4.63 -1.23
CA VAL A 121 -4.70 -3.94 -2.29
C VAL A 121 -4.75 -4.80 -3.55
N HIS A 122 -5.96 -4.98 -4.11
CA HIS A 122 -6.15 -5.81 -5.30
C HIS A 122 -5.54 -5.16 -6.54
N THR A 123 -4.36 -5.62 -6.97
CA THR A 123 -3.55 -5.00 -8.03
C THR A 123 -4.28 -4.80 -9.37
N PRO A 124 -5.06 -5.77 -9.90
CA PRO A 124 -5.83 -5.56 -11.14
C PRO A 124 -6.90 -4.48 -11.01
N LEU A 125 -7.56 -4.39 -9.84
CA LEU A 125 -8.59 -3.39 -9.57
C LEU A 125 -7.95 -2.01 -9.51
N LEU A 126 -6.89 -1.86 -8.71
CA LEU A 126 -6.11 -0.62 -8.62
C LEU A 126 -5.67 -0.14 -10.01
N CYS A 127 -5.06 -1.02 -10.82
CA CYS A 127 -4.63 -0.65 -12.16
C CYS A 127 -5.80 -0.18 -13.05
N SER A 128 -6.97 -0.80 -12.90
CA SER A 128 -8.18 -0.41 -13.64
C SER A 128 -8.73 0.94 -13.19
N VAL A 129 -8.72 1.23 -11.89
CA VAL A 129 -9.15 2.52 -11.34
C VAL A 129 -8.21 3.64 -11.80
N VAL A 130 -6.91 3.45 -11.69
CA VAL A 130 -5.91 4.45 -12.11
C VAL A 130 -6.04 4.78 -13.61
N ARG A 131 -6.37 3.81 -14.46
CA ARG A 131 -6.58 4.04 -15.91
C ARG A 131 -7.81 4.88 -16.22
N GLN A 132 -8.79 4.92 -15.32
CA GLN A 132 -10.03 5.66 -15.50
C GLN A 132 -9.92 7.12 -15.06
N LEU A 133 -8.90 7.45 -14.25
CA LEU A 133 -8.51 8.83 -13.99
C LEU A 133 -7.85 9.41 -15.24
N ARG A 134 -8.65 10.11 -16.05
CA ARG A 134 -8.21 10.89 -17.21
C ARG A 134 -8.27 12.37 -16.88
#